data_AF-A0A174ZMH9-F1
#
_entry.id   AF-A0A174ZMH9-F1
#
_cell.length_a   1.000
_cell.length_b   1.000
_cell.length_c   1.000
_cell.angle_alpha   90.00
_cell.angle_beta   90.00
_cell.angle_gamma   90.00
#
_symmetry.space_group_name_H-M   'P 1'
#
loop_
_entity.id
_entity.type
_entity.pdbx_description
1 polymer ?
#
loop_
_entity_poly.entity_id
_entity_poly.type
_entity_poly.pdbx_seq_one_letter_code
_entity_poly.pdbx_strand_id
1 'polypeptide(L)'
;MKSINDEAYFGVNPADPFSSLTDEGREKAMDYINLLHASGMYEKQTAKIIPFRSIDIFENAVSAGTGNFLVDRPKETVCIDESILPEDTTFGVRISGDSMEPEFHDGQIAWVLQQESVANGEIGIFALNGEAYIKKLQVLFIGHIILHN
;
A
#
# COMPACT_ATOMS: atom_id res chain seq x y z
N MET A 1 -30.26 11.24 -28.29
CA MET A 1 -29.76 12.61 -27.98
C MET A 1 -28.85 13.02 -29.12
N LYS A 2 -29.22 14.05 -29.89
CA LYS A 2 -28.42 14.56 -31.01
C LYS A 2 -27.19 15.26 -30.41
N SER A 3 -26.00 14.82 -30.79
CA SER A 3 -24.77 15.58 -30.54
C SER A 3 -24.94 16.94 -31.22
N ILE A 4 -24.92 18.00 -30.42
CA ILE A 4 -25.05 19.36 -30.89
C ILE A 4 -23.63 19.73 -31.35
N ASN A 5 -23.45 19.98 -32.65
CA ASN A 5 -22.16 20.43 -33.18
C ASN A 5 -21.82 21.80 -32.57
N ASP A 6 -20.91 21.82 -31.61
CA ASP A 6 -20.47 23.03 -30.88
C ASP A 6 -19.79 24.08 -31.78
N GLU A 7 -19.39 23.72 -33.01
CA GLU A 7 -18.75 24.61 -33.98
C GLU A 7 -19.69 25.70 -34.53
N ALA A 8 -21.01 25.52 -34.46
CA ALA A 8 -21.97 26.46 -35.04
C ALA A 8 -22.16 27.75 -34.21
N TYR A 9 -21.68 27.80 -32.95
CA TYR A 9 -21.98 28.90 -32.02
C TYR A 9 -20.76 29.72 -31.57
N PHE A 10 -19.53 29.19 -31.63
CA PHE A 10 -18.34 29.85 -31.07
C PHE A 10 -17.27 30.27 -32.08
N GLY A 11 -17.47 29.98 -33.37
CA GLY A 11 -16.45 30.22 -34.39
C GLY A 11 -15.27 29.24 -34.28
N VAL A 12 -14.50 29.13 -35.36
CA VAL A 12 -13.29 28.28 -35.41
C VAL A 12 -12.28 28.73 -34.34
N ASN A 13 -11.85 27.81 -33.48
CA ASN A 13 -10.76 28.06 -32.54
C ASN A 13 -9.47 28.31 -33.34
N PRO A 14 -8.90 29.53 -33.36
CA PRO A 14 -7.73 29.82 -34.17
C PRO A 14 -6.44 29.12 -33.68
N ALA A 15 -6.46 28.54 -32.47
CA ALA A 15 -5.37 27.73 -31.94
C ALA A 15 -5.53 26.22 -32.27
N ASP A 16 -6.62 25.82 -32.93
CA ASP A 16 -6.80 24.45 -33.37
C ASP A 16 -5.91 24.18 -34.61
N PRO A 17 -4.91 23.28 -34.52
CA PRO A 17 -4.03 22.95 -35.63
C PRO A 17 -4.75 22.31 -36.83
N PHE A 18 -5.99 21.84 -36.66
CA PHE A 18 -6.80 21.25 -37.73
C PHE A 18 -7.71 22.26 -38.45
N SER A 19 -7.84 23.48 -37.92
CA SER A 19 -8.83 24.47 -38.37
C SER A 19 -8.64 24.93 -39.82
N SER A 20 -7.39 24.99 -40.32
CA SER A 20 -7.05 25.39 -41.69
C SER A 20 -6.87 24.23 -42.67
N LEU A 21 -7.08 22.98 -42.22
CA LEU A 21 -6.85 21.78 -43.03
C LEU A 21 -8.14 21.32 -43.73
N THR A 22 -7.98 20.79 -44.94
CA THR A 22 -9.04 20.04 -45.66
C THR A 22 -9.30 18.70 -44.97
N ASP A 23 -10.39 18.01 -45.33
CA ASP A 23 -10.71 16.69 -44.80
C ASP A 23 -9.57 15.67 -45.00
N GLU A 24 -8.96 15.64 -46.19
CA GLU A 24 -7.78 14.80 -46.47
C GLU A 24 -6.56 15.21 -45.60
N GLY A 25 -6.38 16.51 -45.37
CA GLY A 25 -5.31 17.01 -44.50
C GLY A 25 -5.50 16.59 -43.03
N ARG A 26 -6.75 16.58 -42.56
CA ARG A 26 -7.11 16.11 -41.21
C ARG A 26 -6.88 14.60 -41.08
N GLU A 27 -7.25 13.81 -42.10
CA GLU A 27 -7.04 12.36 -42.13
C GLU A 27 -5.54 12.02 -42.01
N LYS A 28 -4.69 12.66 -42.83
CA LYS A 28 -3.23 12.46 -42.77
C LYS A 28 -2.62 12.86 -41.43
N ALA A 29 -3.12 13.93 -40.82
CA ALA A 29 -2.64 14.36 -39.50
C ALA A 29 -3.02 13.36 -38.40
N MET A 30 -4.23 12.78 -38.48
CA MET A 30 -4.64 11.70 -37.58
C MET A 30 -3.83 10.42 -37.78
N ASP A 31 -3.55 10.04 -39.03
CA ASP A 31 -2.67 8.91 -39.34
C ASP A 31 -1.29 9.10 -38.71
N TYR A 32 -0.72 10.31 -38.81
CA TYR A 32 0.56 10.60 -38.20
C TYR A 32 0.51 10.51 -36.67
N ILE A 33 -0.54 11.04 -36.04
CA ILE A 33 -0.76 10.92 -34.58
C ILE A 33 -0.83 9.44 -34.17
N ASN A 34 -1.57 8.62 -34.91
CA ASN A 34 -1.66 7.18 -34.67
C ASN A 34 -0.29 6.49 -34.79
N LEU A 35 0.53 6.88 -35.76
CA LEU A 35 1.89 6.37 -35.91
C LEU A 35 2.78 6.77 -34.73
N LEU A 36 2.65 7.99 -34.20
CA LEU A 36 3.39 8.42 -33.01
C LEU A 36 3.05 7.55 -31.81
N HIS A 37 1.76 7.30 -31.56
CA HIS A 37 1.30 6.40 -30.50
C HIS A 37 1.77 4.95 -30.73
N ALA A 38 1.60 4.41 -31.94
CA ALA A 38 2.00 3.05 -32.29
C ALA A 38 3.52 2.83 -32.17
N SER A 39 4.32 3.88 -32.42
CA SER A 39 5.77 3.81 -32.27
C SER A 39 6.23 3.74 -30.81
N GLY A 40 5.44 4.26 -29.86
CA GLY A 40 5.80 4.39 -28.44
C GLY A 40 6.99 5.33 -28.14
N MET A 41 7.69 5.84 -29.17
CA MET A 41 8.91 6.66 -29.00
C MET A 41 8.62 8.09 -28.55
N TYR A 42 7.40 8.57 -28.79
CA TYR A 42 6.98 9.96 -28.53
C TYR A 42 5.91 10.06 -27.45
N GLU A 43 5.65 8.96 -26.74
CA GLU A 43 4.79 8.97 -25.58
C GLU A 43 5.44 9.80 -24.48
N LYS A 44 4.63 10.61 -23.80
CA LYS A 44 5.11 11.32 -22.61
C LYS A 44 5.43 10.27 -21.55
N GLN A 45 6.66 10.27 -21.06
CA GLN A 45 7.01 9.50 -19.88
C GLN A 45 6.26 10.10 -18.69
N THR A 46 5.16 9.47 -18.31
CA THR A 46 4.48 9.78 -17.06
C THR A 46 5.25 9.10 -15.95
N ALA A 47 5.80 9.88 -15.02
CA ALA A 47 6.37 9.31 -13.82
C ALA A 47 5.24 8.63 -13.05
N LYS A 48 5.38 7.32 -12.79
CA LYS A 48 4.48 6.63 -11.87
C LYS A 48 4.74 7.20 -10.49
N ILE A 49 3.76 7.94 -9.95
CA ILE A 49 3.82 8.41 -8.56
C ILE A 49 3.64 7.18 -7.68
N ILE A 50 4.70 6.83 -6.94
CA ILE A 50 4.65 5.76 -5.94
C ILE A 50 4.30 6.41 -4.61
N PRO A 51 3.14 6.12 -4.01
CA PRO A 51 2.82 6.63 -2.69
C PRO A 51 3.70 5.93 -1.64
N PHE A 52 4.27 6.73 -0.74
CA PHE A 52 5.09 6.24 0.36
C PHE A 52 4.42 6.54 1.69
N ARG A 53 4.51 5.59 2.62
CA ARG A 53 4.07 5.75 4.00
C ARG A 53 5.25 5.62 4.95
N SER A 54 5.34 6.53 5.92
CA SER A 54 6.29 6.40 7.03
C SER A 54 5.71 5.46 8.08
N ILE A 55 6.44 4.39 8.39
CA ILE A 55 6.03 3.37 9.37
C ILE A 55 7.14 3.17 10.39
N ASP A 56 6.76 3.05 11.65
CA ASP A 56 7.66 2.71 12.74
C ASP A 56 7.85 1.20 12.83
N ILE A 57 9.11 0.75 12.89
CA ILE A 57 9.50 -0.64 13.14
C ILE A 57 10.12 -0.72 14.52
N PHE A 58 9.58 -1.61 15.36
CA PHE A 58 10.04 -1.80 16.73
C PHE A 58 10.97 -3.00 16.86
N GLU A 59 12.04 -2.80 17.63
CA GLU A 59 12.93 -3.86 18.11
C GLU A 59 12.40 -4.41 19.43
N ASN A 60 12.31 -5.73 19.56
CA ASN A 60 11.97 -6.43 20.81
C ASN A 60 10.77 -5.79 21.53
N ALA A 61 9.56 -6.02 20.98
CA ALA A 61 8.31 -5.57 21.59
C ALA A 61 8.22 -6.10 23.03
N VAL A 62 8.20 -5.23 24.01
CA VAL A 62 8.06 -5.55 25.44
C VAL A 62 7.31 -4.34 26.03
N SER A 63 6.27 -4.54 26.83
CA SER A 63 5.63 -3.43 27.53
C SER A 63 5.02 -3.89 28.85
N ALA A 64 5.45 -3.24 29.92
CA ALA A 64 4.92 -3.42 31.25
C ALA A 64 4.01 -2.23 31.57
N GLY A 65 2.71 -2.50 31.74
CA GLY A 65 1.90 -1.79 32.74
C GLY A 65 0.97 -0.66 32.30
N THR A 66 0.99 -0.14 31.07
CA THR A 66 0.15 1.04 30.72
C THR A 66 -0.67 0.94 29.42
N GLY A 67 -0.64 -0.20 28.72
CA GLY A 67 -1.47 -0.42 27.52
C GLY A 67 -0.97 0.28 26.24
N ASN A 68 -0.01 1.22 26.35
CA ASN A 68 0.70 1.77 25.20
C ASN A 68 1.94 0.91 24.90
N PHE A 69 1.73 -0.13 24.12
CA PHE A 69 2.65 -1.24 23.93
C PHE A 69 4.02 -0.84 23.34
N LEU A 70 4.13 0.32 22.68
CA LEU A 70 5.28 0.63 21.81
C LEU A 70 5.77 2.09 21.83
N VAL A 71 5.18 2.98 22.62
CA VAL A 71 5.41 4.43 22.44
C VAL A 71 6.83 4.92 22.82
N ASP A 72 7.50 4.25 23.78
CA ASP A 72 8.82 4.65 24.31
C ASP A 72 9.96 3.68 23.93
N ARG A 73 9.77 2.86 22.90
CA ARG A 73 10.75 1.85 22.47
C ARG A 73 11.72 2.40 21.42
N PRO A 74 12.96 1.88 21.36
CA PRO A 74 13.80 2.06 20.18
C PRO A 74 13.02 1.60 18.95
N LYS A 75 12.84 2.53 18.02
CA LYS A 75 12.11 2.31 16.79
C LYS A 75 12.85 2.95 15.64
N GLU A 76 12.73 2.32 14.49
CA GLU A 76 13.22 2.84 13.23
C GLU A 76 12.03 3.29 12.40
N THR A 77 11.95 4.57 12.05
CA THR A 77 10.92 5.07 11.13
C THR A 77 11.46 4.93 9.71
N VAL A 78 10.80 4.12 8.89
CA VAL A 78 11.18 3.86 7.51
C VAL A 78 10.10 4.34 6.55
N CYS A 79 10.52 4.80 5.37
CA CYS A 79 9.60 5.13 4.28
C CYS A 79 9.44 3.91 3.38
N ILE A 80 8.23 3.37 3.33
CA ILE A 80 7.90 2.15 2.58
C ILE A 80 6.88 2.48 1.51
N ASP A 81 7.03 1.84 0.35
CA ASP A 81 6.02 1.89 -0.72
C ASP A 81 4.69 1.33 -0.18
N GLU A 82 3.64 2.14 -0.24
CA GLU A 82 2.33 1.77 0.29
C GLU A 82 1.76 0.53 -0.42
N SER A 83 2.18 0.24 -1.66
CA SER A 83 1.70 -0.91 -2.42
C SER A 83 2.20 -2.28 -1.92
N ILE A 84 3.26 -2.30 -1.09
CA ILE A 84 3.78 -3.56 -0.49
C ILE A 84 3.33 -3.76 0.95
N LEU A 85 2.73 -2.75 1.56
CA LEU A 85 2.24 -2.82 2.92
C LEU A 85 0.82 -3.40 2.93
N PRO A 86 0.53 -4.35 3.83
CA PRO A 86 -0.85 -4.75 4.08
C PRO A 86 -1.69 -3.52 4.44
N GLU A 87 -2.94 -3.52 3.96
CA GLU A 87 -3.92 -2.50 4.31
C GLU A 87 -4.05 -2.43 5.84
N ASP A 88 -4.23 -1.21 6.37
CA ASP A 88 -4.33 -0.94 7.81
C ASP A 88 -3.10 -1.26 8.67
N THR A 89 -1.94 -1.55 8.07
CA THR A 89 -0.69 -1.70 8.85
C THR A 89 -0.49 -0.50 9.76
N THR A 90 -0.28 -0.73 11.05
CA THR A 90 -0.06 0.33 12.04
C THR A 90 1.42 0.50 12.33
N PHE A 91 2.15 -0.60 12.53
CA PHE A 91 3.59 -0.63 12.78
C PHE A 91 4.21 -1.96 12.35
N GLY A 92 5.53 -2.02 12.28
CA GLY A 92 6.29 -3.25 12.09
C GLY A 92 6.94 -3.72 13.39
N VAL A 93 7.14 -5.02 13.53
CA VAL A 93 7.94 -5.61 14.62
C VAL A 93 8.97 -6.55 14.04
N ARG A 94 10.24 -6.39 14.44
CA ARG A 94 11.30 -7.32 14.08
C ARG A 94 11.18 -8.58 14.93
N ILE A 95 11.07 -9.74 14.28
CA ILE A 95 10.97 -11.04 14.92
C ILE A 95 12.35 -11.45 15.43
N SER A 96 12.38 -11.94 16.66
CA SER A 96 13.55 -12.51 17.30
C SER A 96 13.24 -13.95 17.70
N GLY A 97 14.05 -14.90 17.22
CA GLY A 97 13.91 -16.34 17.45
C GLY A 97 13.21 -17.10 16.33
N ASP A 98 13.15 -18.42 16.49
CA ASP A 98 12.71 -19.42 15.51
C ASP A 98 11.35 -20.06 15.85
N SER A 99 10.72 -19.63 16.95
CA SER A 99 9.56 -20.31 17.52
C SER A 99 8.27 -20.23 16.68
N MET A 100 8.26 -19.47 15.59
CA MET A 100 7.13 -19.36 14.64
C MET A 100 7.55 -19.88 13.25
N GLU A 101 8.69 -20.56 13.12
CA GLU A 101 9.07 -21.15 11.84
C GLU A 101 8.12 -22.29 11.44
N PRO A 102 7.75 -22.38 10.15
CA PRO A 102 8.25 -21.62 9.01
C PRO A 102 7.48 -20.31 8.70
N GLU A 103 6.48 -19.94 9.49
CA GLU A 103 5.62 -18.78 9.23
C GLU A 103 6.37 -17.45 9.39
N PHE A 104 7.20 -17.34 10.43
CA PHE A 104 8.10 -16.21 10.65
C PHE A 104 9.52 -16.67 10.95
N HIS A 105 10.48 -16.06 10.26
CA HIS A 105 11.90 -16.31 10.44
C HIS A 105 12.53 -15.25 11.35
N ASP A 106 13.62 -15.63 12.01
CA ASP A 106 14.43 -14.70 12.79
C ASP A 106 14.90 -13.50 11.92
N GLY A 107 14.77 -12.29 12.46
CA GLY A 107 15.09 -11.03 11.78
C GLY A 107 14.04 -10.52 10.78
N GLN A 108 13.01 -11.31 10.46
CA GLN A 108 11.89 -10.90 9.60
C GLN A 108 11.09 -9.77 10.25
N ILE A 109 10.48 -8.89 9.44
CA ILE A 109 9.54 -7.88 9.93
C ILE A 109 8.11 -8.43 9.79
N ALA A 110 7.38 -8.48 10.90
CA ALA A 110 5.94 -8.70 10.90
C ALA A 110 5.21 -7.35 10.85
N TRP A 111 4.30 -7.19 9.90
CA TRP A 111 3.40 -6.04 9.81
C TRP A 111 2.20 -6.26 10.73
N VAL A 112 1.91 -5.27 11.56
CA VAL A 112 0.92 -5.40 12.63
C VAL A 112 -0.16 -4.35 12.46
N LEU A 113 -1.41 -4.81 12.46
CA LEU A 113 -2.59 -3.99 12.70
C LEU A 113 -2.82 -3.88 14.21
N GLN A 114 -2.78 -2.66 14.76
CA GLN A 114 -3.09 -2.45 16.17
C GLN A 114 -4.60 -2.50 16.39
N GLN A 115 -5.04 -3.43 17.23
CA GLN A 115 -6.45 -3.63 17.56
C GLN A 115 -6.61 -4.16 18.99
N GLU A 116 -7.83 -4.07 19.53
CA GLU A 116 -8.13 -4.48 20.91
C GLU A 116 -8.22 -6.00 21.08
N SER A 117 -8.47 -6.75 20.01
CA SER A 117 -8.64 -8.20 20.04
C SER A 117 -8.09 -8.88 18.79
N VAL A 118 -7.78 -10.17 18.92
CA VAL A 118 -7.32 -11.04 17.83
C VAL A 118 -8.31 -12.20 17.73
N ALA A 119 -8.68 -12.62 16.52
CA ALA A 119 -9.65 -13.69 16.36
C ALA A 119 -9.00 -15.07 16.64
N ASN A 120 -9.85 -16.05 16.97
CA ASN A 120 -9.39 -17.41 17.16
C ASN A 120 -8.79 -17.97 15.86
N GLY A 121 -7.55 -18.47 15.94
CA GLY A 121 -6.78 -18.97 14.80
C GLY A 121 -5.89 -17.92 14.13
N GLU A 122 -5.93 -16.66 14.54
CA GLU A 122 -5.06 -15.61 14.00
C GLU A 122 -3.75 -15.48 14.79
N ILE A 123 -2.74 -14.92 14.13
CA ILE A 123 -1.44 -14.64 14.75
C ILE A 123 -1.49 -13.23 15.33
N GLY A 124 -1.18 -13.13 16.61
CA GLY A 124 -1.16 -11.88 17.35
C GLY A 124 0.13 -11.69 18.11
N ILE A 125 0.32 -10.46 18.61
CA ILE A 125 1.39 -10.14 19.56
C ILE A 125 0.75 -10.07 20.95
N PHE A 126 1.27 -10.89 21.87
CA PHE A 126 0.74 -11.05 23.22
C PHE A 126 1.81 -10.71 24.25
N ALA A 127 1.46 -9.92 25.28
CA ALA A 127 2.34 -9.73 26.43
C ALA A 127 2.14 -10.85 27.45
N LEU A 128 3.24 -11.47 27.85
CA LEU A 128 3.30 -12.41 28.96
C LEU A 128 4.55 -12.12 29.79
N ASN A 129 4.39 -11.93 31.10
CA ASN A 129 5.49 -11.63 32.03
C ASN A 129 6.35 -10.41 31.64
N GLY A 130 5.74 -9.42 30.98
CA GLY A 130 6.42 -8.21 30.51
C GLY A 130 7.06 -8.36 29.14
N GLU A 131 7.28 -9.57 28.65
CA GLU A 131 7.79 -9.85 27.30
C GLU A 131 6.64 -9.95 26.29
N ALA A 132 6.87 -9.57 25.02
CA ALA A 132 5.89 -9.82 23.97
C ALA A 132 6.29 -11.02 23.11
N TYR A 133 5.29 -11.80 22.74
CA TYR A 133 5.44 -13.01 21.94
C TYR A 133 4.51 -12.93 20.75
N ILE A 134 5.02 -13.27 19.58
CA ILE A 134 4.21 -13.54 18.40
C ILE A 134 3.76 -15.00 18.46
N LYS A 135 2.44 -15.23 18.50
CA LYS A 135 1.85 -16.57 18.59
C LYS A 135 0.50 -16.63 17.90
N LYS A 136 0.09 -17.83 17.54
CA LYS A 136 -1.27 -18.11 17.07
C LYS A 136 -2.22 -18.26 18.26
N LEU A 137 -3.30 -17.50 18.26
CA LEU A 137 -4.33 -17.57 19.29
C LEU A 137 -5.21 -18.80 19.06
N GLN A 138 -5.35 -19.65 20.08
CA GLN A 138 -6.34 -20.73 20.08
C GLN A 138 -7.22 -20.66 21.32
N VAL A 139 -8.51 -20.41 21.12
CA VAL A 139 -9.55 -20.39 22.15
C VAL A 139 -10.27 -21.73 22.12
N LEU A 140 -10.16 -22.52 23.19
CA LEU A 140 -10.86 -23.81 23.30
C LEU A 140 -12.27 -23.64 23.87
N PHE A 141 -12.40 -22.86 24.94
CA PHE A 141 -13.66 -22.47 25.59
C PHE A 141 -13.43 -21.19 26.39
N ILE A 142 -14.51 -20.54 26.85
CA ILE A 142 -14.45 -19.26 27.56
C ILE A 142 -13.49 -19.36 28.75
N GLY A 143 -12.45 -18.52 28.76
CA GLY A 143 -11.40 -18.49 29.80
C GLY A 143 -10.24 -19.46 29.59
N HIS A 144 -10.25 -20.28 28.53
CA HIS A 144 -9.16 -21.20 28.21
C HIS A 144 -8.54 -20.84 26.84
N ILE A 145 -7.38 -20.20 26.91
CA ILE A 145 -6.60 -19.74 25.77
C ILE A 145 -5.28 -20.51 25.72
N ILE A 146 -4.92 -20.99 24.54
CA ILE A 146 -3.63 -21.57 24.24
C ILE A 146 -2.96 -20.70 23.19
N LEU A 147 -1.68 -20.39 23.39
CA LEU A 147 -0.84 -19.74 22.40
C LEU A 147 0.01 -20.81 21.74
N HIS A 148 -0.21 -21.04 20.45
CA HIS A 148 0.55 -21.99 19.65
C HIS A 148 1.64 -21.27 18.84
N ASN A 149 2.67 -22.05 18.51
CA ASN A 149 3.65 -21.72 17.49
C ASN A 149 3.05 -21.90 16.10
#